data_AF-A0A9D9SN46-F1
#
_entry.id   AF-A0A9D9SN46-F1
#
_cell.length_a   1.000
_cell.length_b   1.000
_cell.length_c   1.000
_cell.angle_alpha   90.00
_cell.angle_beta   90.00
_cell.angle_gamma   90.00
#
_symmetry.space_group_name_H-M   'P 1'
#
loop_
_entity.id
_entity.type
_entity.pdbx_description
1 polymer ?
#
loop_
_entity_poly.entity_id
_entity_poly.type
_entity_poly.pdbx_seq_one_letter_code
_entity_poly.pdbx_strand_id
1 'polypeptide(L)'
;MRYSESKERTAELLRLALGHMGRHAAAFNPVTFTLWYEYVAGINPGLASSVDQLIKAESGIDDDAVVDLYKRHIAPADEQTMK
;
A
#
# COMPACT_ATOMS: atom_id res chain seq x y z
N MET A 1 -15.56 -5.07 9.46
CA MET A 1 -14.96 -4.12 8.48
C MET A 1 -13.45 -4.30 8.54
N ARG A 2 -12.76 -4.23 7.39
CA ARG A 2 -11.29 -4.41 7.29
C ARG A 2 -10.50 -3.31 8.00
N TYR A 3 -11.09 -2.12 8.10
CA TYR A 3 -10.53 -0.93 8.77
C TYR A 3 -11.41 -0.59 9.97
N SER A 4 -10.81 -0.44 11.15
CA SER A 4 -11.51 -0.25 12.43
C SER A 4 -10.88 0.82 13.31
N GLU A 5 -9.94 1.58 12.77
CA GLU A 5 -9.24 2.67 13.42
C GLU A 5 -10.19 3.83 13.74
N SER A 6 -9.89 4.56 14.81
CA SER A 6 -10.62 5.80 15.10
C SER A 6 -10.38 6.83 14.00
N LYS A 7 -11.21 7.88 13.98
CA LYS A 7 -11.05 8.99 13.03
C LYS A 7 -9.70 9.69 13.20
N GLU A 8 -9.26 9.88 14.44
CA GLU A 8 -7.99 10.51 14.81
C GLU A 8 -6.82 9.66 14.30
N ARG A 9 -6.87 8.34 14.56
CA ARG A 9 -5.85 7.41 14.09
C ARG A 9 -5.80 7.34 12.56
N THR A 10 -6.97 7.31 11.92
CA THR A 10 -7.06 7.36 10.45
C THR A 10 -6.38 8.62 9.91
N ALA A 11 -6.60 9.79 10.52
CA ALA A 11 -5.97 11.03 10.07
C ALA A 11 -4.44 11.02 10.18
N GLU A 12 -3.87 10.32 11.17
CA GLU A 12 -2.42 10.09 11.27
C GLU A 12 -1.92 9.19 10.13
N LEU A 13 -2.59 8.05 9.92
CA LEU A 13 -2.25 7.09 8.87
C LEU A 13 -2.30 7.73 7.48
N LEU A 14 -3.30 8.60 7.23
CA LEU A 14 -3.41 9.38 5.98
C LEU A 14 -2.15 10.20 5.70
N ARG A 15 -1.67 10.95 6.71
CA ARG A 15 -0.47 11.79 6.54
C ARG A 15 0.77 10.94 6.30
N LEU A 16 0.90 9.81 6.99
CA LEU A 16 2.02 8.88 6.79
C LEU A 16 1.99 8.28 5.38
N ALA A 17 0.84 7.79 4.93
CA ALA A 17 0.66 7.22 3.60
C ALA A 17 1.02 8.23 2.50
N LEU A 18 0.52 9.47 2.59
CA LEU A 18 0.88 10.54 1.66
C LEU A 18 2.38 10.84 1.65
N GLY A 19 3.02 10.80 2.83
CA GLY A 19 4.47 10.96 2.94
C GLY A 19 5.25 9.85 2.22
N HIS A 20 4.75 8.62 2.22
CA HIS A 20 5.33 7.54 1.42
C HIS A 20 5.07 7.74 -0.08
N MET A 21 3.85 8.10 -0.48
CA MET A 21 3.53 8.36 -1.89
C MET A 21 4.46 9.41 -2.52
N GLY A 22 4.80 10.47 -1.78
CA GLY A 22 5.71 11.52 -2.29
C GLY A 22 7.18 11.10 -2.39
N ARG A 23 7.58 9.94 -1.86
CA ARG A 23 8.97 9.44 -1.89
C ARG A 23 9.23 8.41 -2.99
N HIS A 24 8.18 7.95 -3.68
CA HIS A 24 8.26 6.86 -4.64
C HIS A 24 7.69 7.30 -6.00
N ALA A 25 8.03 6.56 -7.06
CA ALA A 25 7.73 6.95 -8.44
C ALA A 25 6.26 6.70 -8.84
N ALA A 26 5.56 5.83 -8.12
CA ALA A 26 4.16 5.50 -8.40
C ALA A 26 3.23 6.72 -8.33
N ALA A 27 2.25 6.76 -9.22
CA ALA A 27 1.28 7.83 -9.34
C ALA A 27 0.37 7.94 -8.10
N PHE A 28 -0.10 9.16 -7.85
CA PHE A 28 -1.09 9.45 -6.83
C PHE A 28 -2.48 8.99 -7.29
N ASN A 29 -2.88 7.78 -6.89
CA ASN A 29 -4.19 7.22 -7.17
C ASN A 29 -4.71 6.39 -5.97
N PRO A 30 -5.98 5.95 -5.97
CA PRO A 30 -6.53 5.18 -4.86
C PRO A 30 -5.81 3.86 -4.56
N VAL A 31 -5.27 3.17 -5.57
CA VAL A 31 -4.55 1.89 -5.41
C VAL A 31 -3.24 2.11 -4.64
N THR A 32 -2.45 3.08 -5.08
CA THR A 32 -1.21 3.49 -4.40
C THR A 32 -1.50 3.95 -2.97
N PHE A 33 -2.58 4.70 -2.78
CA PHE A 33 -2.99 5.15 -1.47
C PHE A 33 -3.39 3.97 -0.54
N THR A 34 -4.19 3.01 -1.01
CA THR A 34 -4.57 1.83 -0.24
C THR A 34 -3.35 1.02 0.18
N LEU A 35 -2.40 0.80 -0.74
CA LEU A 35 -1.16 0.11 -0.46
C LEU A 35 -0.40 0.76 0.70
N TRP A 36 -0.15 2.06 0.62
CA TRP A 36 0.59 2.76 1.66
C TRP A 36 -0.18 2.87 2.97
N TYR A 37 -1.51 3.02 2.90
CA TYR A 37 -2.36 3.01 4.09
C TYR A 37 -2.25 1.69 4.84
N GLU A 38 -2.43 0.54 4.17
CA GLU A 38 -2.33 -0.78 4.83
C GLU A 38 -0.92 -1.05 5.36
N TYR A 39 0.11 -0.59 4.63
CA TYR A 39 1.51 -0.67 5.07
C TYR A 39 1.74 0.08 6.38
N VAL A 40 1.37 1.37 6.46
CA VAL A 40 1.62 2.19 7.67
C VAL A 40 0.65 1.85 8.82
N ALA A 41 -0.51 1.28 8.51
CA ALA A 41 -1.45 0.77 9.52
C ALA A 41 -0.97 -0.56 10.14
N GLY A 42 -0.09 -1.31 9.45
CA GLY A 42 0.43 -2.59 9.93
C GLY A 42 -0.62 -3.70 9.95
N ILE A 43 -1.70 -3.55 9.17
CA ILE A 43 -2.84 -4.47 9.16
C ILE A 43 -2.70 -5.60 8.12
N ASN A 44 -1.65 -5.54 7.29
CA ASN A 44 -1.36 -6.54 6.26
C ASN A 44 0.12 -6.96 6.31
N PRO A 45 0.48 -7.95 7.17
CA PRO A 45 1.88 -8.34 7.37
C PRO A 45 2.57 -8.86 6.11
N GLY A 46 1.82 -9.51 5.21
CA GLY A 46 2.34 -9.99 3.92
C GLY A 46 2.74 -8.84 3.01
N LEU A 47 1.89 -7.81 2.91
CA LEU A 47 2.22 -6.58 2.19
C LEU A 47 3.44 -5.89 2.80
N ALA A 48 3.47 -5.74 4.13
CA ALA A 48 4.56 -5.08 4.84
C ALA A 48 5.92 -5.72 4.54
N SER A 49 5.99 -7.05 4.60
CA SER A 49 7.23 -7.78 4.29
C SER A 49 7.69 -7.57 2.85
N SER A 50 6.77 -7.58 1.88
CA SER A 50 7.11 -7.38 0.46
C SER A 50 7.57 -5.95 0.17
N VAL A 51 6.93 -4.94 0.78
CA VAL A 51 7.33 -3.53 0.66
C VAL A 51 8.71 -3.29 1.28
N ASP A 52 8.96 -3.82 2.49
CA ASP A 52 10.25 -3.72 3.16
C ASP A 52 11.40 -4.30 2.33
N GLN A 53 11.15 -5.40 1.61
CA GLN A 53 12.13 -6.01 0.72
C GLN A 53 12.47 -5.11 -0.46
N LEU A 54 11.48 -4.48 -1.09
CA LEU A 54 11.68 -3.55 -2.21
C LEU A 54 12.45 -2.30 -1.77
N ILE A 55 12.08 -1.72 -0.62
CA ILE A 55 12.79 -0.57 -0.04
C ILE A 55 14.25 -0.92 0.26
N LYS A 56 14.51 -2.09 0.86
CA LYS A 56 15.88 -2.55 1.15
C LYS A 56 16.71 -2.81 -0.10
N ALA A 57 16.07 -3.24 -1.19
CA ALA A 57 16.72 -3.46 -2.47
C ALA A 57 17.02 -2.14 -3.23
N GLU A 58 16.73 -0.99 -2.62
CA GLU A 58 16.79 0.35 -3.25
C GLU A 58 16.02 0.41 -4.58
N SER A 59 15.08 -0.52 -4.76
CA SER A 59 14.19 -0.59 -5.91
C SER A 59 13.03 0.33 -5.58
N GLY A 60 12.94 1.45 -6.30
CA GLY A 60 11.81 2.36 -6.16
C GLY A 60 10.49 1.62 -6.39
N ILE A 61 9.42 2.07 -5.73
CA ILE A 61 8.07 1.53 -5.95
C ILE A 61 7.41 2.40 -7.02
N ASP A 62 7.33 1.87 -8.23
CA ASP A 62 6.65 2.47 -9.39
C ASP A 62 5.24 1.89 -9.56
N ASP A 63 4.54 2.30 -10.62
CA ASP A 63 3.17 1.88 -10.89
C ASP A 63 3.03 0.37 -11.05
N ASP A 64 3.99 -0.28 -11.73
CA ASP A 64 3.97 -1.73 -11.94
C ASP A 64 4.14 -2.48 -10.62
N ALA A 65 5.08 -2.04 -9.77
CA ALA A 65 5.27 -2.59 -8.43
C ALA A 65 4.02 -2.42 -7.55
N VAL A 66 3.36 -1.26 -7.60
CA VAL A 66 2.12 -1.01 -6.85
C VAL A 66 1.00 -1.95 -7.30
N VAL A 67 0.77 -2.09 -8.60
CA VAL A 67 -0.30 -2.95 -9.15
C VAL A 67 -0.07 -4.40 -8.73
N ASP A 68 1.17 -4.86 -8.82
CA ASP A 68 1.55 -6.21 -8.46
C ASP A 68 1.37 -6.48 -6.95
N LEU A 69 1.88 -5.59 -6.08
CA LEU A 69 1.68 -5.70 -4.64
C LEU A 69 0.19 -5.67 -4.25
N TYR A 70 -0.59 -4.80 -4.89
CA TYR A 70 -2.03 -4.70 -4.65
C TYR A 70 -2.74 -6.01 -5.01
N LYS A 71 -2.46 -6.58 -6.19
CA LYS A 71 -3.07 -7.84 -6.64
C LYS A 71 -2.73 -9.00 -5.71
N ARG A 72 -1.48 -9.09 -5.24
CA ARG A 72 -1.00 -10.18 -4.39
C ARG A 72 -1.53 -10.11 -2.95
N HIS A 73 -1.66 -8.90 -2.40
CA HIS A 73 -1.84 -8.74 -0.95
C HIS A 73 -3.15 -8.05 -0.55
N ILE A 74 -3.81 -7.32 -1.44
CA ILE A 74 -4.95 -6.46 -1.10
C ILE A 74 -6.22 -6.89 -1.81
N ALA A 75 -6.14 -7.07 -3.13
CA ALA A 75 -7.27 -7.45 -3.96
C ALA A 75 -7.90 -8.79 -3.49
N PRO A 76 -9.24 -8.89 -3.44
CA PRO A 76 -9.92 -10.17 -3.24
C PRO A 76 -9.52 -11.16 -4.34
N ALA A 77 -9.58 -12.46 -4.03
CA ALA A 77 -9.20 -13.53 -4.98
C ALA A 77 -9.92 -13.42 -6.34
N ASP A 78 -11.15 -12.91 -6.36
CA ASP A 78 -11.94 -12.77 -7.60
C ASP A 78 -11.50 -11.58 -8.49
N GLU A 79 -10.87 -10.54 -7.92
CA GLU A 79 -10.35 -9.38 -8.67
C GLU A 79 -8.98 -9.64 -9.33
N GLN A 80 -8.29 -10.73 -8.96
CA GLN A 80 -6.99 -11.10 -9.55
C GLN A 80 -7.08 -11.45 -11.05
N THR A 81 -8.30 -11.65 -11.57
CA THR A 81 -8.56 -12.07 -12.95
C THR A 81 -8.82 -10.91 -13.92
N MET A 82 -8.90 -9.66 -13.46
CA MET A 82 -9.08 -8.52 -14.37
C MET A 82 -7.79 -8.20 -15.13
N LYS A 83 -7.74 -8.70 -16.36
CA LYS A 83 -6.80 -8.35 -17.44
C LYS A 83 -7.26 -7.12 -18.20
#